data_AF-A0A962IB38-F1
#
_entry.id   AF-A0A962IB38-F1
#
_cell.length_a   1.000
_cell.length_b   1.000
_cell.length_c   1.000
_cell.angle_alpha   90.00
_cell.angle_beta   90.00
_cell.angle_gamma   90.00
#
_symmetry.space_group_name_H-M   'P 1'
#
loop_
_entity.id
_entity.type
_entity.pdbx_description
1 polymer ?
#
loop_
_entity_poly.entity_id
_entity_poly.type
_entity_poly.pdbx_seq_one_letter_code
_entity_poly.pdbx_strand_id
1 'polypeptide(L)' 'LPKTFLIDTLNAASDEDGWADLATYGNYLTKLQPDFDPRLYGYRKLSALVQAQSTLFEVEQRQLPGSSQAQYFVRAR' A
#
# COMPACT_ATOMS: atom_id res chain seq x y z
N LEU A 1 -4.96 -11.18 6.84
CA LEU A 1 -3.49 -11.10 6.76
C LEU A 1 -2.95 -10.75 8.14
N PRO A 2 -1.85 -11.38 8.59
CA PRO A 2 -1.17 -10.95 9.80
C PRO A 2 -0.79 -9.47 9.69
N LYS A 3 -1.07 -8.69 10.73
CA LYS A 3 -0.73 -7.25 10.75
C LYS A 3 0.77 -7.02 10.56
N THR A 4 1.58 -7.86 11.19
CA THR A 4 3.04 -7.86 11.09
C THR A 4 3.50 -8.02 9.66
N PHE A 5 2.95 -8.99 8.91
CA PHE A 5 3.30 -9.19 7.51
C PHE A 5 3.07 -7.94 6.64
N LEU A 6 1.93 -7.26 6.82
CA LEU A 6 1.65 -6.03 6.07
C LEU A 6 2.62 -4.90 6.43
N ILE A 7 2.92 -4.72 7.72
CA ILE A 7 3.84 -3.67 8.19
C ILE A 7 5.28 -3.96 7.75
N ASP A 8 5.76 -5.18 7.90
CA ASP A 8 7.13 -5.57 7.54
C ASP A 8 7.36 -5.43 6.03
N THR A 9 6.37 -5.85 5.23
CA THR A 9 6.42 -5.70 3.77
C THR A 9 6.38 -4.24 3.36
N LEU A 10 5.61 -3.41 4.09
CA LEU A 10 5.56 -1.98 3.83
C LEU A 10 6.89 -1.31 4.17
N ASN A 11 7.48 -1.60 5.33
CA ASN A 11 8.78 -1.07 5.73
C ASN A 11 9.89 -1.43 4.74
N ALA A 12 9.85 -2.62 4.14
CA ALA A 12 10.78 -3.03 3.09
C ALA A 12 10.59 -2.27 1.76
N ALA A 13 9.42 -1.67 1.54
CA ALA A 13 9.07 -0.90 0.34
C ALA A 13 9.13 0.63 0.56
N SER A 14 9.30 1.09 1.80
CA SER A 14 9.32 2.50 2.17
C SER A 14 10.67 3.17 1.87
N ASP A 15 10.62 4.46 1.57
CA ASP A 15 11.75 5.36 1.48
C ASP A 15 12.25 5.85 2.86
N GLU A 16 13.20 6.78 2.86
CA GLU A 16 13.80 7.36 4.07
C GLU A 16 12.82 8.16 4.94
N ASP A 17 11.75 8.70 4.35
CA ASP A 17 10.68 9.40 5.04
C ASP A 17 9.57 8.44 5.53
N GLY A 18 9.75 7.14 5.32
CA GLY A 18 8.84 6.07 5.71
C GLY A 18 7.68 5.84 4.75
N TRP A 19 7.64 6.54 3.61
CA TRP A 19 6.58 6.41 2.60
C TRP A 19 6.94 5.38 1.55
N ALA A 20 5.98 4.54 1.16
CA ALA A 20 6.09 3.68 0.00
C ALA A 20 5.09 4.11 -1.08
N ASP A 21 5.52 4.11 -2.35
CA ASP A 21 4.57 4.14 -3.46
C ASP A 21 3.69 2.88 -3.40
N LEU A 22 2.37 3.06 -3.49
CA LEU A 22 1.41 1.98 -3.28
C LEU A 22 1.53 0.88 -4.35
N ALA A 23 1.90 1.22 -5.58
CA ALA A 23 2.10 0.23 -6.63
C ALA A 23 3.35 -0.61 -6.33
N THR A 24 4.41 0.03 -5.84
CA THR A 24 5.62 -0.65 -5.35
C THR A 24 5.31 -1.58 -4.19
N TYR A 25 4.60 -1.11 -3.17
CA TYR A 25 4.17 -1.93 -2.04
C TYR A 25 3.31 -3.12 -2.49
N GLY A 26 2.37 -2.91 -3.42
CA GLY A 26 1.56 -3.98 -4.01
C GLY A 26 2.40 -5.05 -4.72
N ASN A 27 3.42 -4.64 -5.48
CA ASN A 27 4.35 -5.57 -6.11
C ASN A 27 5.15 -6.39 -5.09
N TYR A 28 5.55 -5.79 -3.97
CA TYR A 28 6.22 -6.51 -2.88
C TYR A 28 5.28 -7.52 -2.21
N LEU A 29 4.03 -7.14 -1.94
CA LEU A 29 3.01 -8.05 -1.41
C LEU A 29 2.82 -9.27 -2.32
N THR A 30 2.66 -9.08 -3.62
CA THR A 30 2.50 -10.21 -4.56
C THR A 30 3.78 -11.05 -4.70
N LYS A 31 4.98 -10.45 -4.56
CA LYS A 31 6.24 -11.23 -4.57
C LYS A 31 6.37 -12.13 -3.35
N LEU A 32 6.03 -11.65 -2.16
CA LEU A 32 6.13 -12.42 -0.91
C LEU A 32 4.94 -13.35 -0.71
N GLN A 33 3.78 -12.96 -1.20
CA GLN A 33 2.53 -13.69 -1.12
C GLN A 33 1.84 -13.67 -2.51
N PRO A 34 2.16 -14.62 -3.40
CA PRO A 34 1.62 -14.66 -4.77
C PRO A 34 0.09 -14.81 -4.87
N ASP A 35 -0.55 -15.34 -3.84
CA ASP A 35 -2.02 -15.47 -3.75
C ASP A 35 -2.71 -14.24 -3.13
N PHE A 36 -1.94 -13.19 -2.80
CA PHE A 36 -2.50 -11.95 -2.31
C PHE A 36 -3.37 -11.28 -3.38
N ASP A 37 -4.67 -11.17 -3.09
CA ASP A 37 -5.64 -10.42 -3.89
C ASP A 37 -6.54 -9.58 -2.97
N PRO A 38 -6.54 -8.24 -3.10
CA PRO A 38 -7.43 -7.35 -2.34
C PRO A 38 -8.92 -7.71 -2.44
N ARG A 39 -9.34 -8.36 -3.52
CA ARG A 39 -10.73 -8.76 -3.78
C ARG A 39 -11.19 -9.87 -2.84
N LEU A 40 -10.29 -10.73 -2.38
CA LEU A 40 -10.57 -11.75 -1.36
C LEU A 40 -10.94 -11.11 -0.02
N TYR A 41 -10.61 -9.84 0.17
CA TYR A 41 -10.95 -9.04 1.36
C TYR A 41 -12.11 -8.06 1.11
N GLY A 42 -12.77 -8.13 -0.05
CA GLY A 42 -13.91 -7.27 -0.40
C GLY A 42 -13.54 -5.94 -1.05
N TYR A 43 -12.28 -5.73 -1.43
CA TYR A 43 -11.82 -4.47 -2.02
C TYR A 43 -11.47 -4.62 -3.50
N ARG A 44 -11.98 -3.73 -4.35
CA ARG A 44 -11.71 -3.77 -5.80
C ARG A 44 -10.27 -3.42 -6.16
N LYS A 45 -9.59 -2.66 -5.31
CA LYS A 45 -8.23 -2.14 -5.51
C LYS A 45 -7.47 -2.22 -4.19
N LEU A 46 -6.15 -2.36 -4.29
CA LEU A 46 -5.26 -2.31 -3.12
C LEU A 46 -5.45 -1.00 -2.35
N SER A 47 -5.53 0.15 -3.03
CA SER A 47 -5.72 1.45 -2.37
C SER A 47 -6.92 1.48 -1.42
N ALA A 48 -8.04 0.86 -1.81
CA ALA A 48 -9.23 0.77 -0.99
C ALA A 48 -9.03 -0.14 0.24
N LEU A 49 -8.31 -1.26 0.10
CA LEU A 49 -7.93 -2.11 1.22
C LEU A 49 -7.08 -1.33 2.24
N VAL A 50 -6.05 -0.63 1.77
CA VAL A 50 -5.10 0.06 2.65
C VAL A 50 -5.75 1.26 3.35
N GLN A 51 -6.58 2.02 2.63
CA GLN A 51 -7.37 3.12 3.20
C GLN A 51 -8.37 2.64 4.26
N ALA A 52 -8.96 1.45 4.09
CA ALA A 52 -9.87 0.89 5.08
C ALA A 52 -9.14 0.40 6.35
N GLN A 53 -7.85 0.12 6.26
CA GLN A 53 -6.98 -0.24 7.38
C GLN A 53 -6.35 1.01 8.02
N SER A 54 -7.15 2.06 8.25
CA SER A 54 -6.72 3.38 8.74
C SER A 54 -6.10 3.39 10.15
N THR A 55 -6.25 2.29 10.91
CA THR A 55 -5.58 2.11 12.20
C THR A 55 -4.13 1.63 12.05
N LEU A 56 -3.77 1.08 10.88
CA LEU A 56 -2.44 0.57 10.58
C LEU A 56 -1.68 1.48 9.63
N PHE A 57 -2.40 2.16 8.73
CA PHE A 57 -1.79 2.90 7.64
C PHE A 57 -2.25 4.35 7.59
N GLU A 58 -1.32 5.20 7.21
CA GLU A 58 -1.58 6.51 6.67
C GLU A 58 -1.45 6.44 5.14
N VAL A 59 -2.38 7.05 4.42
CA VAL A 59 -2.43 7.02 2.95
C VAL A 59 -2.56 8.45 2.44
N GLU A 60 -1.63 8.83 1.56
CA GLU A 60 -1.61 10.11 0.88
C GLU A 60 -1.86 9.93 -0.61
N GLN A 61 -2.68 10.82 -1.18
CA GLN A 61 -2.82 10.93 -2.62
C GLN A 61 -1.99 12.11 -3.10
N ARG A 62 -0.98 11.85 -3.94
CA ARG A 62 -0.10 12.88 -4.50
C ARG A 62 -0.37 13.02 -5.99
N GLN A 63 -0.62 14.24 -6.45
CA GLN A 63 -0.68 14.53 -7.88
C GLN A 63 0.74 14.78 -8.40
N LEU A 64 1.10 14.08 -9.47
CA LEU A 64 2.34 14.37 -10.18
C LEU A 64 2.14 15.59 -11.08
N PRO A 65 3.08 16.56 -11.10
CA PRO A 65 3.04 17.66 -12.05
C PRO A 65 2.94 17.16 -13.49
N GLY A 66 1.90 17.60 -14.21
CA GLY A 66 1.66 17.21 -15.60
C GLY A 66 0.95 15.87 -15.82
N SER A 67 0.54 15.16 -14.76
CA SER A 67 -0.29 13.95 -14.86
C SER A 67 -1.70 14.20 -14.33
N SER A 68 -2.72 13.71 -15.05
CA SER A 68 -4.08 13.61 -14.52
C SER A 68 -4.27 12.45 -13.57
N GLN A 69 -3.29 11.53 -13.49
CA GLN A 69 -3.34 10.35 -12.65
C GLN A 69 -2.66 10.62 -11.32
N ALA A 70 -3.41 10.44 -10.24
CA ALA A 70 -2.88 10.53 -8.90
C ALA A 70 -2.15 9.25 -8.49
N GLN A 71 -1.02 9.41 -7.78
CA GLN A 71 -0.31 8.33 -7.11
C GLN A 71 -0.73 8.26 -5.65
N TYR A 72 -0.72 7.04 -5.10
CA TYR A 72 -0.99 6.82 -3.69
C TYR A 72 0.31 6.43 -3.00
N PHE A 73 0.58 7.05 -1.87
CA PHE A 73 1.67 6.71 -0.99
C PHE A 73 1.08 6.19 0.33
N VAL A 74 1.75 5.22 0.92
CA VAL A 74 1.34 4.60 2.18
C VAL A 74 2.52 4.57 3.14
N ARG A 75 2.27 4.82 4.42
CA ARG A 75 3.21 4.55 5.51
C ARG A 75 2.53 3.86 6.69
N ALA A 76 3.31 3.17 7.50
CA ALA A 76 2.82 2.63 8.77
C ALA A 76 2.54 3.79 9.74
N ARG A 77 1.51 3.63 10.59
CA ARG A 77 1.26 4.51 11.73
C ARG A 77 2.05 4.12 12.97
#